data_AF-A0A9X2MEA8-F1
#
_entry.id   AF-A0A9X2MEA8-F1
#
_cell.length_a   1.000
_cell.length_b   1.000
_cell.length_c   1.000
_cell.angle_alpha   90.00
_cell.angle_beta   90.00
_cell.angle_gamma   90.00
#
_symmetry.space_group_name_H-M   'P 1'
#
loop_
_entity.id
_entity.type
_entity.pdbx_description
1 polymer ?
#
loop_
_entity_poly.entity_id
_entity_poly.type
_entity_poly.pdbx_seq_one_letter_code
_entity_poly.pdbx_strand_id
1 'polypeptide(L)'
;MKEKYKVILDNKNNSINFLYKEEVIDVNVVYRKRKNISIRIIPKNTIEIISPRSVSISFLKKVLEEKSSWIMKTLDKFEHVDESFKDRKYVDGEIFYYLGKEYELKIIEDKNIQNNK
;
A
#
# COMPACT_ATOMS: atom_id res chain seq x y z
N MET A 1 21.82 21.78 -0.19
CA MET A 1 21.38 20.41 -0.50
C MET A 1 20.07 20.18 0.25
N LYS A 2 18.92 20.16 -0.43
CA LYS A 2 17.62 19.95 0.24
C LYS A 2 17.56 18.51 0.78
N GLU A 3 17.12 18.34 2.02
CA GLU A 3 16.88 17.02 2.62
C GLU A 3 15.90 16.25 1.72
N LYS A 4 16.33 15.10 1.16
CA LYS A 4 15.53 14.34 0.19
C LYS A 4 14.34 13.61 0.83
N TYR A 5 14.36 13.44 2.16
CA TYR A 5 13.27 12.86 2.94
C TYR A 5 13.41 13.24 4.42
N LYS A 6 12.33 13.08 5.19
CA LYS A 6 12.34 13.23 6.64
C LYS A 6 11.26 12.37 7.28
N VAL A 7 11.61 11.63 8.34
CA VAL A 7 10.62 10.90 9.16
C VAL A 7 10.28 11.76 10.38
N ILE A 8 9.02 12.13 10.51
CA ILE A 8 8.50 13.02 11.56
C ILE A 8 7.62 12.19 12.49
N LEU A 9 7.80 12.33 13.80
CA LEU A 9 6.87 11.81 14.79
C LEU A 9 6.01 12.99 15.27
N ASP A 10 4.69 12.84 15.18
CA ASP A 10 3.77 13.75 15.86
C ASP A 10 3.52 13.24 17.29
N ASN A 11 3.98 14.03 18.27
CA ASN A 11 3.85 13.69 19.68
C ASN A 11 2.42 13.85 20.22
N LYS A 12 1.52 14.55 19.51
CA LYS A 12 0.14 14.77 19.97
C LYS A 12 -0.77 13.56 19.67
N ASN A 13 -0.54 12.89 18.54
CA ASN A 13 -1.38 11.79 18.05
C ASN A 13 -0.61 10.46 17.89
N ASN A 14 0.67 10.42 18.27
CA ASN A 14 1.53 9.24 18.12
C ASN A 14 1.60 8.71 16.67
N SER A 15 1.43 9.61 15.69
CA SER A 15 1.46 9.32 14.27
C SER A 15 2.88 9.53 13.72
N ILE A 16 3.21 8.78 12.66
CA ILE A 16 4.48 8.89 11.96
C ILE A 16 4.19 9.43 10.55
N ASN A 17 4.94 10.44 10.13
CA ASN A 17 4.83 11.02 8.80
C ASN A 17 6.17 10.87 8.06
N PHE A 18 6.10 10.71 6.75
CA PHE A 18 7.24 10.56 5.87
C PHE A 18 7.21 11.66 4.80
N LEU A 19 8.18 12.57 4.82
CA LEU A 19 8.35 13.61 3.81
C LEU A 19 9.03 13.02 2.58
N TYR A 20 8.41 13.17 1.41
CA TYR A 20 8.92 12.74 0.10
C TYR A 20 8.56 13.78 -0.96
N LYS A 21 9.56 14.32 -1.68
CA LYS A 21 9.37 15.32 -2.76
C LYS A 21 8.43 16.49 -2.41
N GLU A 22 8.57 17.04 -1.20
CA GLU A 22 7.74 18.15 -0.68
C GLU A 22 6.30 17.75 -0.31
N GLU A 23 5.93 16.47 -0.44
CA GLU A 23 4.68 15.88 0.07
C GLU A 23 4.88 15.19 1.42
N VAL A 24 3.93 15.36 2.33
CA VAL A 24 3.89 14.64 3.61
C VAL A 24 2.97 13.43 3.45
N ILE A 25 3.55 12.25 3.63
CA ILE A 25 2.84 10.98 3.58
C ILE A 25 2.60 10.48 5.00
N ASP A 26 1.34 10.26 5.34
CA ASP A 26 0.97 9.64 6.62
C ASP A 26 1.34 8.15 6.61
N VAL A 27 2.00 7.69 7.67
CA VAL A 27 2.34 6.28 7.86
C VAL A 27 1.30 5.63 8.74
N ASN A 28 0.54 4.70 8.17
CA ASN A 28 -0.41 3.90 8.91
C ASN A 28 0.32 2.79 9.69
N VAL A 29 0.21 2.80 11.02
CA VAL A 29 0.83 1.78 11.89
C VAL A 29 -0.24 0.82 12.40
N VAL A 30 -0.11 -0.46 12.02
CA VAL A 30 -1.04 -1.53 12.40
C VAL A 30 -0.34 -2.58 13.26
N TYR A 31 -0.83 -2.75 14.49
CA TYR A 31 -0.30 -3.73 15.43
C TYR A 31 -1.01 -5.09 15.32
N ARG A 32 -0.27 -6.18 15.09
CA ARG A 32 -0.81 -7.55 14.95
C ARG A 32 0.00 -8.58 15.77
N LYS A 33 -0.57 -9.76 16.00
CA LYS A 33 0.16 -10.91 16.57
C LYS A 33 1.02 -11.54 15.48
N ARG A 34 2.29 -11.13 15.40
CA ARG A 34 3.27 -11.57 14.39
C ARG A 34 4.69 -11.44 14.94
N LYS A 35 5.66 -12.10 14.29
CA LYS A 35 7.07 -12.09 14.71
C LYS A 35 7.88 -10.93 14.10
N ASN A 36 7.68 -10.65 12.81
CA ASN A 36 8.53 -9.71 12.05
C ASN A 36 7.81 -8.38 11.84
N ILE A 37 8.53 -7.30 11.54
CA ILE A 37 7.95 -6.04 11.06
C ILE A 37 7.86 -6.09 9.52
N SER A 38 6.79 -5.56 8.94
CA SER A 38 6.67 -5.35 7.49
C SER A 38 6.39 -3.90 7.19
N ILE A 39 7.03 -3.37 6.15
CA ILE A 39 6.71 -2.08 5.54
C ILE A 39 6.06 -2.38 4.19
N ARG A 40 4.91 -1.77 3.92
CA ARG A 40 4.20 -1.84 2.64
C ARG A 40 4.03 -0.44 2.09
N ILE A 41 4.24 -0.31 0.80
CA ILE A 41 4.05 0.93 0.05
C ILE A 41 2.98 0.60 -0.98
N ILE A 42 1.84 1.27 -0.86
CA ILE A 42 0.64 1.04 -1.66
C ILE A 42 0.59 2.16 -2.71
N PRO A 43 0.13 1.88 -3.95
CA PRO A 43 -0.20 2.91 -4.93
C PRO A 43 -1.10 4.00 -4.31
N LYS A 44 -0.98 5.26 -4.75
CA LYS A 44 -1.49 6.47 -4.08
C LYS A 44 -0.68 6.92 -2.84
N ASN A 45 0.63 6.65 -2.85
CA ASN A 45 1.60 7.13 -1.86
C ASN A 45 1.23 6.80 -0.42
N THR A 46 0.65 5.63 -0.14
CA THR A 46 0.32 5.23 1.25
C THR A 46 1.40 4.30 1.80
N ILE A 47 1.98 4.64 2.96
CA ILE A 47 2.94 3.79 3.66
C ILE A 47 2.24 3.11 4.84
N GLU A 48 2.30 1.78 4.89
CA GLU A 48 1.78 0.98 6.01
C GLU A 48 2.92 0.22 6.69
N ILE A 49 2.98 0.31 8.02
CA ILE A 49 3.83 -0.55 8.85
C ILE A 49 2.96 -1.51 9.63
N ILE A 50 3.27 -2.80 9.48
CA ILE A 50 2.67 -3.83 10.33
C ILE A 50 3.70 -4.35 11.31
N SER A 51 3.40 -4.15 12.58
CA SER A 51 4.33 -4.41 13.67
C SER A 51 3.77 -5.42 14.69
N PRO A 52 4.62 -6.21 15.36
CA PRO A 52 4.25 -6.91 16.59
C PRO A 52 3.77 -5.93 17.68
N ARG A 53 2.79 -6.36 18.50
CA ARG A 53 2.23 -5.54 19.60
C ARG A 53 3.25 -5.06 20.65
N SER A 54 4.40 -5.74 20.77
CA SER A 54 5.44 -5.41 21.74
C SER A 54 6.38 -4.28 21.29
N VAL A 55 6.28 -3.82 20.05
CA VAL A 55 7.25 -2.88 19.46
C VAL A 55 6.75 -1.43 19.60
N SER A 56 7.58 -0.60 20.22
CA SER A 56 7.29 0.83 20.37
C SER A 56 7.26 1.59 19.04
N ILE A 57 6.45 2.65 18.97
CA ILE A 57 6.37 3.58 17.83
C ILE A 57 7.74 4.22 17.51
N SER A 58 8.56 4.49 18.53
CA SER A 58 9.88 5.10 18.38
C SER A 58 10.87 4.15 17.69
N PHE A 59 10.76 2.84 17.96
CA PHE A 59 11.51 1.83 17.23
C PHE A 59 11.06 1.76 15.76
N LEU A 60 9.75 1.84 15.49
CA LEU A 60 9.23 1.87 14.12
C LEU A 60 9.74 3.08 13.34
N LYS A 61 9.88 4.23 13.99
CA LYS A 61 10.52 5.41 13.39
C LYS A 61 11.95 5.12 12.95
N LYS A 62 12.77 4.50 13.81
CA LYS A 62 14.15 4.11 13.46
C LYS A 62 14.19 3.15 12.28
N VAL A 63 13.30 2.17 12.27
CA VAL A 63 13.18 1.21 11.15
C VAL A 63 12.83 1.93 9.84
N LEU A 64 11.95 2.92 9.86
CA LEU A 64 11.67 3.76 8.68
C LEU A 64 12.87 4.60 8.25
N GLU A 65 13.58 5.21 9.21
CA GLU A 65 14.79 6.00 8.93
C GLU A 65 15.86 5.12 8.25
N GLU A 66 16.09 3.90 8.76
CA GLU A 66 17.01 2.92 8.17
C GLU A 66 16.58 2.45 6.78
N LYS A 67 15.27 2.31 6.53
CA LYS A 67 14.71 1.85 5.25
C LYS A 67 14.34 2.98 4.29
N SER A 68 14.56 4.23 4.66
CA SER A 68 14.23 5.43 3.88
C SER A 68 14.68 5.36 2.41
N SER A 69 15.91 4.90 2.17
CA SER A 69 16.45 4.75 0.80
C SER A 69 15.69 3.73 -0.04
N TRP A 70 15.20 2.65 0.57
CA TRP A 70 14.35 1.68 -0.11
C TRP A 70 12.93 2.22 -0.31
N ILE A 71 12.40 2.95 0.67
CA ILE A 71 11.08 3.59 0.61
C ILE A 71 11.04 4.58 -0.55
N MET A 72 12.00 5.49 -0.65
CA MET A 72 12.09 6.47 -1.74
C MET A 72 12.13 5.80 -3.11
N LYS A 73 13.02 4.81 -3.29
CA LYS A 73 13.12 4.07 -4.57
C LYS A 73 11.83 3.36 -4.94
N THR A 74 11.04 2.95 -3.95
CA THR A 74 9.77 2.27 -4.19
C THR A 74 8.66 3.28 -4.51
N LEU A 75 8.65 4.44 -3.86
CA LEU A 75 7.76 5.55 -4.22
C LEU A 75 8.05 6.06 -5.63
N ASP A 76 9.32 6.24 -6.01
CA ASP A 76 9.73 6.63 -7.37
C ASP A 76 9.24 5.64 -8.43
N LYS A 77 9.24 4.33 -8.10
CA LYS A 77 8.68 3.30 -9.00
C LYS A 77 7.17 3.47 -9.16
N PHE A 78 6.45 3.68 -8.07
CA PHE A 78 4.99 3.83 -8.11
C PHE A 78 4.52 5.13 -8.74
N GLU A 79 5.33 6.19 -8.77
CA GLU A 79 5.04 7.44 -9.49
C GLU A 79 4.82 7.20 -11.00
N HIS A 80 5.51 6.21 -11.57
CA HIS A 80 5.41 5.84 -12.98
C HIS A 80 4.46 4.66 -13.22
N VAL A 81 3.91 4.07 -12.15
CA VAL A 81 2.87 3.05 -12.27
C VAL A 81 1.56 3.80 -12.44
N ASP A 82 1.15 3.95 -13.71
CA ASP A 82 -0.15 4.48 -14.06
C ASP A 82 -1.24 3.84 -13.19
N GLU A 83 -2.25 4.64 -12.81
CA GLU A 83 -3.54 4.22 -12.26
C GLU A 83 -4.31 3.23 -13.17
N SER A 84 -3.67 2.76 -14.25
CA SER A 84 -4.00 1.68 -15.18
C SER A 84 -4.45 0.35 -14.57
N PHE A 85 -4.46 0.19 -13.24
CA PHE A 85 -5.50 -0.62 -12.62
C PHE A 85 -6.84 0.10 -12.85
N LYS A 86 -7.29 0.15 -14.12
CA LYS A 86 -8.65 0.49 -14.49
C LYS A 86 -9.55 -0.30 -13.54
N ASP A 87 -10.44 0.42 -12.86
CA ASP A 87 -11.51 -0.23 -12.11
C ASP A 87 -12.16 -1.26 -13.03
N ARG A 88 -11.99 -2.54 -12.67
CA ARG A 88 -12.55 -3.66 -13.42
C ARG A 88 -14.05 -3.52 -13.36
N LYS A 89 -14.70 -3.43 -14.52
CA LYS A 89 -16.16 -3.29 -14.57
C LYS A 89 -16.86 -4.62 -14.36
N TYR A 90 -16.11 -5.72 -14.47
CA TYR A 90 -16.59 -7.10 -14.38
C TYR A 90 -17.80 -7.31 -15.30
N VAL A 91 -17.68 -6.80 -16.52
CA VAL A 91 -18.70 -6.93 -17.57
C VAL A 91 -18.31 -8.02 -18.56
N ASP A 92 -19.32 -8.60 -19.20
CA ASP A 92 -19.10 -9.58 -20.26
C ASP A 92 -18.23 -8.98 -21.38
N GLY A 93 -17.24 -9.73 -21.85
CA GLY A 93 -16.26 -9.30 -22.84
C GLY A 93 -15.07 -8.49 -22.31
N GLU A 94 -15.00 -8.19 -21.00
CA GLU A 94 -13.83 -7.50 -20.44
C GLU A 94 -12.57 -8.39 -20.47
N ILE A 95 -11.42 -7.84 -20.85
CA ILE A 95 -10.17 -8.61 -21.00
C ILE A 95 -9.43 -8.76 -19.66
N PHE A 96 -9.13 -10.01 -19.29
CA PHE A 96 -8.34 -10.41 -18.13
C PHE A 96 -7.13 -11.24 -18.54
N TYR A 97 -6.00 -11.06 -17.85
CA TYR A 97 -4.87 -11.95 -17.99
C TYR A 97 -5.03 -13.16 -17.07
N TYR A 98 -5.00 -14.36 -17.65
CA TYR A 98 -4.91 -15.63 -16.91
C TYR A 98 -3.64 -16.35 -17.37
N LEU A 99 -2.73 -16.60 -16.41
CA LEU A 99 -1.41 -17.20 -16.67
C LEU A 99 -0.63 -16.50 -17.80
N GLY A 100 -0.73 -15.17 -17.88
CA GLY A 100 -0.01 -14.35 -18.86
C GLY A 100 -0.64 -14.29 -20.26
N LYS A 101 -1.83 -14.89 -20.45
CA LYS A 101 -2.59 -14.79 -21.71
C LYS A 101 -3.87 -14.00 -21.49
N GLU A 102 -4.27 -13.25 -22.49
CA GLU A 102 -5.51 -12.49 -22.49
C GLU A 102 -6.71 -13.42 -22.72
N TYR A 103 -7.75 -13.24 -21.91
CA TYR A 103 -9.03 -13.93 -22.00
C TYR A 103 -10.17 -12.92 -21.81
N GLU A 104 -11.28 -13.14 -22.49
CA GLU A 104 -12.50 -12.38 -22.28
C GLU A 104 -13.29 -12.98 -21.10
N LEU A 105 -13.77 -12.11 -20.21
CA LEU A 105 -14.66 -12.49 -19.12
C LEU A 105 -16.02 -12.86 -19.72
N LYS A 106 -16.47 -14.10 -19.45
CA LYS A 106 -17.83 -14.53 -19.76
C LYS A 106 -18.62 -14.72 -18.47
N ILE A 107 -19.71 -13.97 -18.31
CA ILE A 107 -20.57 -14.08 -17.14
C ILE A 107 -21.61 -15.16 -17.39
N ILE A 108 -21.71 -16.13 -16.47
CA ILE A 108 -22.69 -17.21 -16.54
C ILE A 108 -23.60 -17.09 -15.32
N GLU A 109 -24.86 -16.76 -15.55
CA GLU A 109 -25.88 -16.81 -14.49
C GLU A 109 -26.20 -18.27 -14.16
N ASP A 110 -25.95 -18.68 -12.92
CA ASP A 110 -26.36 -19.99 -12.45
C ASP A 110 -27.87 -19.99 -12.18
N LYS A 111 -28.61 -20.73 -13.00
CA LYS A 111 -30.07 -20.86 -12.91
C LYS A 111 -30.55 -21.59 -11.65
N ASN A 112 -29.65 -22.21 -10.88
CA ASN A 112 -30.00 -22.90 -9.63
C ASN A 112 -29.87 -22.03 -8.38
N ILE A 113 -29.31 -20.82 -8.50
CA ILE A 113 -29.26 -19.87 -7.39
C ILE A 113 -30.62 -19.16 -7.31
N GLN A 114 -31.53 -19.73 -6.52
CA GLN A 114 -32.71 -18.99 -6.05
C GLN A 114 -32.22 -17.86 -5.14
N ASN A 115 -31.92 -16.70 -5.72
CA ASN A 115 -31.68 -15.47 -4.98
C ASN A 115 -33.00 -15.05 -4.32
N ASN A 116 -33.25 -15.54 -3.11
CA ASN A 116 -34.28 -14.98 -2.24
C ASN A 116 -33.89 -13.53 -1.93
N LYS A 117 -34.66 -12.62 -2.53
CA LYS A 117 -34.54 -11.17 -2.42
C LYS A 117 -35.24 -10.66 -1.17
#